data_AF-A0A084WNZ9-F1
#
_entry.id   AF-A0A084WNZ9-F1
#
_cell.length_a   1.000
_cell.length_b   1.000
_cell.length_c   1.000
_cell.angle_alpha   90.00
_cell.angle_beta   90.00
_cell.angle_gamma   90.00
#
_symmetry.space_group_name_H-M   'P 1'
#
loop_
_entity.id
_entity.type
_entity.pdbx_description
1 polymer ?
#
loop_
_entity_poly.entity_id
_entity_poly.type
_entity_poly.pdbx_seq_one_letter_code
_entity_poly.pdbx_strand_id
1 'polypeptide(L)'
;MHASVAALLVGMLLASGSGLKLPPSYTRCNPGDEPCMTQAITNTFHNFKDGVPALGLASLDPLRIDAMDIVQGDGPVAIVLNFKDVDIYGFKDVIVKKAKYEHQLK
;
A
#
# COMPACT_ATOMS: atom_id res chain seq x y z
N MET A 1 7.54 -46.56 6.65
CA MET A 1 6.32 -45.95 6.05
C MET A 1 6.15 -44.48 6.45
N HIS A 2 6.49 -44.05 7.68
CA HIS A 2 6.34 -42.65 8.10
C HIS A 2 7.36 -41.65 7.52
N ALA A 3 8.61 -42.06 7.32
CA ALA A 3 9.67 -41.17 6.81
C ALA A 3 9.41 -40.67 5.38
N SER A 4 8.84 -41.52 4.51
CA SER A 4 8.53 -41.15 3.13
C SER A 4 7.37 -40.16 3.03
N VAL A 5 6.39 -40.24 3.92
CA VAL A 5 5.25 -39.31 3.97
C VAL A 5 5.70 -37.93 4.43
N ALA A 6 6.59 -37.87 5.43
CA ALA A 6 7.17 -36.62 5.92
C ALA A 6 8.00 -35.92 4.82
N ALA A 7 8.78 -36.67 4.05
CA ALA A 7 9.57 -36.11 2.95
C ALA A 7 8.71 -35.51 1.82
N LEU A 8 7.59 -36.16 1.47
CA LEU A 8 6.64 -35.67 0.47
C LEU A 8 5.92 -34.40 0.92
N LEU A 9 5.54 -34.31 2.20
CA LEU A 9 4.89 -33.12 2.75
C LEU A 9 5.83 -31.91 2.78
N VAL A 10 7.10 -32.11 3.17
CA VAL A 10 8.11 -31.04 3.17
C VAL A 10 8.42 -30.56 1.73
N GLY A 11 8.50 -31.48 0.77
CA GLY A 11 8.71 -31.13 -0.64
C GLY A 11 7.59 -30.28 -1.24
N MET A 12 6.34 -30.51 -0.83
CA MET A 12 5.18 -29.75 -1.32
C MET A 12 5.09 -28.34 -0.72
N LEU A 13 5.53 -28.15 0.53
CA LEU A 13 5.61 -26.82 1.14
C LEU A 13 6.66 -25.91 0.49
N LEU A 14 7.81 -26.47 0.05
CA LEU A 14 8.89 -25.70 -0.57
C LEU A 14 8.59 -25.22 -2.00
N ALA A 15 7.63 -25.85 -2.69
CA ALA A 15 7.26 -25.51 -4.07
C ALA A 15 6.25 -24.36 -4.17
N SER A 16 5.70 -23.88 -3.04
CA SER A 16 4.62 -22.88 -3.01
C SER A 16 5.16 -21.45 -2.78
N GLY A 17 6.15 -21.05 -3.57
CA GLY A 17 6.72 -19.69 -3.54
C GLY A 17 6.08 -18.78 -4.59
N SER A 18 4.82 -18.41 -4.44
CA SER A 18 4.18 -17.44 -5.33
C SER A 18 4.67 -16.03 -5.00
N GLY A 19 5.61 -15.50 -5.80
CA GLY A 19 5.94 -14.07 -5.74
C GLY A 19 4.73 -13.22 -6.14
N LEU A 20 4.45 -12.16 -5.37
CA LEU A 20 3.38 -11.20 -5.70
C LEU A 20 3.71 -10.54 -7.05
N LYS A 21 2.89 -10.83 -8.06
CA LYS A 21 3.03 -10.25 -9.40
C LYS A 21 2.21 -8.98 -9.47
N LEU A 22 2.90 -7.85 -9.64
CA LEU A 22 2.24 -6.56 -9.83
C LEU A 22 1.38 -6.58 -11.10
N PRO A 23 0.28 -5.79 -11.13
CA PRO A 23 -0.53 -5.63 -12.32
C PRO A 23 0.33 -5.23 -13.52
N PRO A 24 0.02 -5.71 -14.73
CA PRO A 24 0.80 -5.41 -15.93
C PRO A 24 0.82 -3.92 -16.29
N SER A 25 -0.16 -3.15 -15.81
CA SER A 25 -0.24 -1.69 -15.96
C SER A 25 0.67 -0.91 -15.01
N TYR A 26 1.41 -1.56 -14.10
CA TYR A 26 2.31 -0.88 -13.18
C TYR A 26 3.61 -0.43 -13.87
N THR A 27 3.86 0.88 -13.89
CA THR A 27 5.07 1.48 -14.48
C THR A 27 6.31 1.23 -13.61
N ARG A 28 7.40 0.77 -14.23
CA ARG A 28 8.72 0.66 -13.58
C ARG A 28 9.62 1.81 -13.99
N CYS A 29 10.40 2.30 -13.04
CA CYS A 29 11.34 3.41 -13.23
C CYS A 29 12.76 2.99 -12.86
N ASN A 30 13.75 3.64 -13.47
CA ASN A 30 15.14 3.49 -13.05
C ASN A 30 15.37 4.23 -11.72
N PRO A 31 16.30 3.77 -10.87
CA PRO A 31 16.68 4.50 -9.66
C PRO A 31 17.09 5.93 -9.97
N GLY A 32 16.50 6.91 -9.28
CA GLY A 32 16.78 8.33 -9.46
C GLY A 32 16.07 9.01 -10.64
N ASP A 33 15.29 8.29 -11.44
CA ASP A 33 14.47 8.87 -12.52
C ASP A 33 13.21 9.53 -11.94
N GLU A 34 13.37 10.78 -11.51
CA GLU A 34 12.33 11.54 -10.82
C GLU A 34 11.07 11.80 -11.65
N PRO A 35 11.16 12.21 -12.94
CA PRO A 35 9.99 12.35 -13.80
C PRO A 35 9.22 11.04 -13.97
N CYS A 36 9.93 9.91 -14.15
CA CYS A 36 9.27 8.61 -14.22
C CYS A 36 8.57 8.29 -12.89
N MET A 37 9.26 8.47 -11.75
CA MET A 37 8.70 8.14 -10.44
C MET A 37 7.45 8.95 -10.11
N THR A 38 7.49 10.27 -10.33
CA THR A 38 6.32 11.13 -10.07
C THR A 38 5.13 10.73 -10.93
N GLN A 39 5.35 10.45 -12.21
CA GLN A 39 4.30 9.98 -13.10
C GLN A 39 3.80 8.58 -12.71
N ALA A 40 4.68 7.65 -12.39
CA ALA A 40 4.32 6.28 -12.00
C ALA A 40 3.49 6.26 -10.70
N ILE A 41 3.87 7.05 -9.70
CA ILE A 41 3.13 7.15 -8.44
C ILE A 41 1.76 7.81 -8.69
N THR A 42 1.71 8.92 -9.46
CA THR A 42 0.45 9.58 -9.85
C THR A 42 -0.50 8.58 -10.54
N ASN A 43 -0.01 7.87 -11.55
CA ASN A 43 -0.78 6.86 -12.27
C ASN A 43 -1.23 5.71 -11.36
N THR A 44 -0.44 5.37 -10.35
CA THR A 44 -0.80 4.33 -9.39
C THR A 44 -2.04 4.73 -8.59
N PHE A 45 -2.09 5.97 -8.07
CA PHE A 45 -3.29 6.48 -7.40
C PHE A 45 -4.51 6.50 -8.31
N HIS A 46 -4.36 6.95 -9.56
CA HIS A 46 -5.48 7.03 -10.51
C HIS A 46 -6.01 5.65 -10.93
N ASN A 47 -5.11 4.72 -11.25
CA ASN A 47 -5.47 3.42 -11.83
C ASN A 47 -5.89 2.38 -10.79
N PHE A 48 -5.44 2.53 -9.53
CA PHE A 48 -5.68 1.57 -8.46
C PHE A 48 -6.44 2.18 -7.27
N LYS A 49 -7.20 3.27 -7.50
CA LYS A 49 -8.03 3.94 -6.49
C LYS A 49 -9.02 3.00 -5.79
N ASP A 50 -9.52 1.98 -6.50
CA ASP A 50 -10.51 1.03 -5.97
C ASP A 50 -9.85 -0.16 -5.25
N GLY A 51 -8.51 -0.13 -5.12
CA GLY A 51 -7.71 -1.19 -4.52
C GLY A 51 -7.29 -2.28 -5.51
N VAL A 52 -6.51 -3.23 -5.00
CA VAL A 52 -6.06 -4.43 -5.72
C VAL A 52 -6.23 -5.63 -4.78
N PRO A 53 -7.43 -6.25 -4.74
CA PRO A 53 -7.71 -7.34 -3.80
C PRO A 53 -6.75 -8.52 -3.90
N ALA A 54 -6.26 -8.82 -5.11
CA ALA A 54 -5.26 -9.87 -5.34
C ALA A 54 -3.91 -9.61 -4.66
N LEU A 55 -3.62 -8.36 -4.30
CA LEU A 55 -2.44 -7.94 -3.53
C LEU A 55 -2.78 -7.55 -2.09
N GLY A 56 -4.04 -7.73 -1.66
CA GLY A 56 -4.50 -7.29 -0.34
C GLY A 56 -4.59 -5.77 -0.18
N LEU A 57 -4.64 -5.02 -1.29
CA LEU A 57 -4.77 -3.56 -1.26
C LEU A 57 -6.26 -3.18 -1.28
N ALA A 58 -6.71 -2.48 -0.24
CA ALA A 58 -8.07 -1.95 -0.13
C ALA A 58 -8.28 -0.71 -1.00
N SER A 59 -9.53 -0.27 -1.12
CA SER A 59 -9.89 0.99 -1.79
C SER A 59 -9.23 2.19 -1.10
N LEU A 60 -8.72 3.10 -1.92
CA LEU A 60 -8.19 4.40 -1.51
C LEU A 60 -9.16 5.56 -1.81
N ASP A 61 -10.19 5.37 -2.64
CA ASP A 61 -11.18 6.41 -2.93
C ASP A 61 -12.61 5.86 -3.06
N PRO A 62 -13.40 5.81 -1.96
CA PRO A 62 -13.05 6.36 -0.66
C PRO A 62 -12.00 5.50 0.07
N LEU A 63 -11.16 6.17 0.85
CA LEU A 63 -10.37 5.58 1.92
C LEU A 63 -11.25 5.56 3.18
N ARG A 64 -11.69 4.37 3.59
CA ARG A 64 -12.45 4.15 4.81
C ARG A 64 -11.52 4.09 6.02
N ILE A 65 -11.78 4.92 7.03
CA ILE A 65 -11.17 4.85 8.35
C ILE A 65 -12.28 4.57 9.38
N ASP A 66 -12.24 3.41 10.03
CA ASP A 66 -13.30 2.99 10.95
C ASP A 66 -13.37 3.85 12.22
N ALA A 67 -12.21 4.27 12.73
CA ALA A 67 -12.10 5.17 13.88
C ALA A 67 -10.86 6.07 13.76
N MET A 68 -11.03 7.36 14.03
CA MET A 68 -9.95 8.35 14.04
C MET A 68 -10.15 9.31 15.21
N ASP A 69 -9.11 9.43 16.04
CA ASP A 69 -9.10 10.37 17.16
C ASP A 69 -8.13 11.51 16.86
N ILE A 70 -8.63 12.75 16.99
CA ILE A 70 -7.81 13.96 16.90
C ILE A 70 -7.82 14.62 18.27
N VAL A 71 -6.66 14.58 18.94
CA VAL A 71 -6.44 15.23 20.22
C VAL A 71 -5.69 16.54 19.98
N GLN A 72 -6.28 17.66 20.36
CA GLN A 72 -5.69 18.98 20.22
C GLN A 72 -5.60 19.71 21.55
N GLY A 73 -4.38 20.15 21.88
CA GLY A 73 -4.05 21.01 23.00
C GLY A 73 -3.55 20.26 24.23
N ASP A 74 -2.48 20.79 24.84
CA ASP A 74 -1.93 20.35 26.13
C ASP A 74 -2.28 21.34 27.28
N GLY A 75 -3.18 22.29 27.01
CA GLY A 75 -3.55 23.39 27.91
C GLY A 75 -4.83 23.14 28.73
N PRO A 76 -5.33 24.16 29.48
CA PRO A 76 -6.50 24.03 30.34
C PRO A 76 -7.80 23.73 29.60
N VAL A 77 -7.82 23.89 28.27
CA VAL A 77 -8.87 23.37 27.40
C VAL A 77 -8.22 22.42 26.40
N ALA A 78 -8.52 21.14 26.53
CA ALA A 78 -8.16 20.11 25.57
C ALA A 78 -9.40 19.74 24.75
N ILE A 79 -9.26 19.66 23.43
CA ILE A 79 -10.33 19.24 22.52
C ILE A 79 -10.00 17.84 22.04
N VAL A 80 -10.93 16.91 22.25
CA VAL A 80 -10.87 15.55 21.72
C VAL A 80 -11.99 15.40 20.69
N LEU A 81 -11.61 15.12 19.44
CA LEU A 81 -12.53 14.82 18.36
C LEU A 81 -12.45 13.32 18.06
N ASN A 82 -13.56 12.62 18.21
CA ASN A 82 -13.67 11.19 17.90
C ASN A 82 -14.54 11.03 16.65
N PHE A 83 -13.95 10.53 15.58
CA PHE A 83 -14.64 10.24 14.33
C PHE A 83 -14.79 8.73 14.15
N LYS A 84 -15.93 8.31 13.60
CA LYS A 84 -16.21 6.92 13.24
C LYS A 84 -16.70 6.85 11.80
N ASP A 85 -16.37 5.76 11.12
CA ASP A 85 -16.81 5.48 9.75
C ASP A 85 -16.51 6.63 8.77
N VAL A 86 -15.29 7.16 8.82
CA VAL A 86 -14.86 8.29 7.99
C VAL A 86 -14.53 7.80 6.59
N ASP A 87 -15.13 8.42 5.58
CA ASP A 87 -14.73 8.27 4.19
C ASP A 87 -13.93 9.49 3.72
N ILE A 88 -12.69 9.25 3.30
CA ILE A 88 -11.83 10.28 2.71
C ILE A 88 -11.83 10.09 1.19
N TYR A 89 -12.21 11.13 0.46
CA TYR A 89 -12.29 11.15 -1.00
C TYR A 89 -11.19 12.02 -1.61
N GLY A 90 -10.87 11.78 -2.89
CA GLY A 90 -9.96 12.62 -3.68
C GLY A 90 -8.58 12.02 -3.94
N PHE A 91 -8.30 10.81 -3.42
CA PHE A 91 -7.06 10.10 -3.75
C PHE A 91 -6.96 9.77 -5.25
N LYS A 92 -8.09 9.62 -5.95
CA LYS A 92 -8.13 9.44 -7.41
C LYS A 92 -7.61 10.64 -8.20
N ASP A 93 -7.48 11.81 -7.57
CA ASP A 93 -7.11 13.08 -8.19
C ASP A 93 -5.70 13.56 -7.73
N VAL A 94 -4.93 12.69 -7.05
CA VAL A 94 -3.59 12.99 -6.54
C VAL A 94 -2.62 13.32 -7.67
N ILE A 95 -1.92 14.44 -7.55
CA ILE A 95 -0.81 14.81 -8.46
C ILE A 95 0.49 14.87 -7.66
N VAL A 96 1.40 13.94 -7.93
CA VAL A 96 2.70 13.91 -7.27
C VAL A 96 3.60 15.01 -7.84
N LYS A 97 4.09 15.88 -6.96
CA LYS A 97 4.92 17.04 -7.33
C LYS A 97 6.42 16.79 -7.26
N LYS A 98 6.84 15.83 -6.45
CA LYS A 98 8.25 15.52 -6.23
C LYS A 98 8.42 14.10 -5.72
N ALA A 99 9.41 13.39 -6.23
CA ALA A 99 9.91 12.13 -5.68
C ALA A 99 11.41 12.23 -5.41
N LYS A 100 11.89 11.65 -4.30
CA LYS A 100 13.33 11.56 -4.03
C LYS A 100 13.69 10.11 -3.81
N TYR A 101 14.67 9.64 -4.57
CA TYR A 101 15.25 8.32 -4.37
C TYR A 101 16.52 8.47 -3.52
N GLU A 102 16.52 7.87 -2.34
CA GLU A 102 17.68 7.80 -1.46
C GLU A 102 18.05 6.33 -1.26
N HIS A 103 19.25 5.96 -1.72
CA HIS A 103 19.79 4.63 -1.48
C HIS A 103 20.22 4.53 -0.01
N GLN A 104 19.46 3.80 0.81
CA GLN A 104 19.84 3.47 2.17
C GLN A 104 21.03 2.49 2.12
N LEU A 105 22.27 3.01 2.17
CA LEU A 105 23.45 2.21 2.47
C LEU A 105 23.31 1.74 3.93
N LYS A 106 22.87 0.49 4.10
CA LYS A 106 23.07 -0.23 5.37
C LYS A 106 24.54 -0.60 5.52
#